data_AF-A0A673GFH0-F1
#
_entry.id   AF-A0A673GFH0-F1
#
_cell.length_a   1.000
_cell.length_b   1.000
_cell.length_c   1.000
_cell.angle_alpha   90.00
_cell.angle_beta   90.00
_cell.angle_gamma   90.00
#
_symmetry.space_group_name_H-M   'P 1'
#
loop_
_entity.id
_entity.type
_entity.pdbx_description
1 polymer ?
#
loop_
_entity_poly.entity_id
_entity_poly.type
_entity_poly.pdbx_seq_one_letter_code
_entity_poly.pdbx_strand_id
1 'polypeptide(L)' 'MFSDVIVLKETLLSAPGSEEPVFARHQPSFSGCSERLRLGQRSFSRQYAHICATRLLQMRDVLADRATQKWGEKPLQSR' A
#
# COMPACT_ATOMS: atom_id res chain seq x y z
N MET A 1 -0.59 -20.22 8.18
CA MET A 1 -0.99 -20.27 6.76
C MET A 1 -2.44 -20.71 6.66
N PHE A 2 -3.08 -20.57 5.49
CA PHE A 2 -4.48 -20.99 5.33
C PHE A 2 -4.69 -22.46 5.75
N SER A 3 -3.72 -23.33 5.45
CA SER A 3 -3.67 -24.75 5.85
C SER A 3 -3.81 -25.02 7.34
N ASP A 4 -3.33 -24.12 8.20
CA ASP A 4 -3.26 -24.35 9.65
C ASP A 4 -4.59 -24.03 10.35
N VAL A 5 -5.53 -23.41 9.62
CA VAL A 5 -6.82 -22.92 10.12
C VAL A 5 -7.99 -23.76 9.58
N ILE A 6 -7.75 -24.66 8.63
CA ILE A 6 -8.80 -25.49 8.04
C ILE A 6 -9.19 -26.59 9.05
N VAL A 7 -10.47 -26.62 9.42
CA VAL A 7 -11.08 -27.78 10.08
C VAL A 7 -11.70 -28.65 8.99
N LEU A 8 -10.96 -29.68 8.55
CA LEU A 8 -11.46 -30.61 7.54
C LEU A 8 -12.58 -31.46 8.14
N LYS A 9 -13.77 -31.37 7.56
CA LYS A 9 -14.90 -32.24 7.90
C LYS A 9 -15.12 -33.22 6.74
N GLU A 10 -14.72 -34.47 6.94
CA GLU A 10 -14.84 -35.53 5.92
C GLU A 10 -16.30 -35.94 5.74
N THR A 11 -16.99 -35.32 4.79
CA THR A 11 -18.44 -35.50 4.55
C THR A 11 -18.77 -36.05 3.17
N LEU A 12 -17.82 -36.00 2.23
CA LEU A 12 -18.07 -36.23 0.81
C LEU A 12 -18.02 -37.71 0.37
N LEU A 13 -17.46 -38.60 1.19
CA LEU A 13 -17.41 -40.06 0.92
C LEU A 13 -18.52 -40.80 1.68
N SER A 14 -19.75 -40.29 1.60
CA SER A 14 -20.92 -40.88 2.25
C SER A 14 -22.16 -40.83 1.34
N ALA A 15 -23.22 -41.57 1.71
CA ALA A 15 -24.49 -41.48 0.99
C ALA A 15 -25.02 -40.03 1.04
N PRO A 16 -25.68 -39.54 -0.03
CA PRO A 16 -26.14 -38.15 -0.08
C PRO A 16 -27.06 -37.83 1.10
N GLY A 17 -26.61 -36.88 1.94
CA GLY A 17 -27.39 -36.36 3.06
C GLY A 17 -28.33 -35.22 2.63
N SER A 18 -29.37 -34.97 3.41
CA SER A 18 -30.35 -33.90 3.12
C SER A 18 -29.85 -32.48 3.43
N GLU A 19 -28.76 -32.34 4.19
CA GLU A 19 -28.24 -31.03 4.62
C GLU A 19 -26.86 -30.75 3.99
N GLU A 20 -26.78 -29.67 3.22
CA GLU A 20 -25.55 -29.16 2.63
C GLU A 20 -24.92 -28.10 3.54
N PRO A 21 -23.60 -28.12 3.78
CA PRO A 21 -22.94 -27.12 4.61
C PRO A 21 -22.89 -25.76 3.89
N VAL A 22 -23.62 -24.78 4.41
CA VAL A 22 -23.60 -23.39 3.92
C VAL A 22 -22.76 -22.53 4.86
N PHE A 23 -21.74 -21.86 4.33
CA PHE A 23 -20.87 -20.97 5.10
C PHE A 23 -21.10 -19.51 4.69
N ALA A 24 -21.23 -18.63 5.67
CA ALA A 24 -21.32 -17.20 5.42
C ALA A 24 -19.97 -16.64 4.95
N ARG A 25 -19.99 -15.77 3.94
CA ARG A 25 -18.79 -15.05 3.49
C ARG A 25 -18.39 -14.01 4.53
N HIS A 26 -17.15 -14.08 4.99
CA HIS A 26 -16.58 -13.03 5.82
C HIS A 26 -16.37 -11.74 5.00
N GLN A 27 -16.87 -10.61 5.49
CA GLN A 27 -16.66 -9.29 4.89
C GLN A 27 -15.80 -8.43 5.81
N PRO A 28 -14.47 -8.40 5.60
CA PRO A 28 -13.60 -7.50 6.35
C PRO A 28 -13.81 -6.05 5.92
N SER A 29 -13.44 -5.11 6.78
CA SER A 29 -13.41 -3.70 6.43
C SER A 29 -12.35 -3.45 5.35
N PHE A 30 -12.74 -2.72 4.30
CA PHE A 30 -11.86 -2.33 3.21
C PHE A 30 -11.99 -0.83 2.94
N SER A 31 -10.86 -0.14 2.83
CA SER A 31 -10.81 1.27 2.42
C SER A 31 -9.79 1.44 1.28
N GLY A 32 -10.21 2.15 0.23
CA GLY A 32 -9.34 2.45 -0.91
C GLY A 32 -8.50 3.70 -0.66
N CYS A 33 -7.18 3.56 -0.54
CA CYS A 33 -6.26 4.69 -0.33
C CYS A 33 -5.71 5.31 -1.64
N SER A 34 -6.37 5.08 -2.77
CA SER A 34 -5.88 5.43 -4.11
C SER A 34 -6.30 6.81 -4.61
N GLU A 35 -6.98 7.61 -3.79
CA GLU A 35 -7.52 8.91 -4.21
C GLU A 35 -6.46 9.86 -4.75
N ARG A 36 -5.25 9.86 -4.17
CA ARG A 36 -4.12 10.68 -4.63
C ARG A 36 -3.65 10.35 -6.05
N LEU A 37 -4.02 9.17 -6.56
CA LEU A 37 -3.69 8.72 -7.91
C LEU A 37 -4.83 8.97 -8.90
N ARG A 38 -6.02 9.33 -8.42
CA ARG A 38 -7.14 9.69 -9.30
C ARG A 38 -6.90 11.08 -9.85
N LEU A 39 -6.74 11.16 -11.17
CA LEU A 39 -6.63 12.43 -11.88
C LEU A 39 -8.02 12.89 -12.29
N GLY A 40 -8.42 14.09 -11.85
CA GLY A 40 -9.65 14.75 -12.29
C GLY A 40 -9.47 15.38 -13.67
N GLN A 41 -9.30 16.71 -13.73
CA GLN A 41 -9.05 17.41 -14.99
C GLN A 41 -7.60 17.21 -15.45
N ARG A 42 -7.42 16.85 -16.73
CA ARG A 42 -6.10 16.69 -17.35
C ARG A 42 -5.69 17.99 -18.04
N SER A 43 -4.50 18.46 -17.72
CA SER A 43 -3.89 19.62 -18.37
C SER A 43 -2.48 19.22 -18.85
N PHE A 44 -2.24 19.38 -20.15
CA PHE A 44 -1.00 18.97 -20.81
C PHE A 44 -0.08 20.15 -21.16
N SER A 45 -0.43 21.37 -20.75
CA SER A 45 0.35 22.59 -21.02
C SER A 45 1.54 22.79 -20.08
N ARG A 46 1.74 21.90 -19.10
CA ARG A 46 2.81 22.01 -18.09
C ARG A 46 4.09 21.34 -18.56
N GLN A 47 5.23 21.92 -18.21
CA GLN A 47 6.55 21.35 -18.47
C GLN A 47 6.95 20.32 -17.40
N TYR A 48 7.72 19.31 -17.78
CA TYR A 48 8.19 18.26 -16.86
C TYR A 48 9.13 18.76 -15.75
N ALA A 49 9.76 19.92 -15.93
CA ALA A 49 10.64 20.54 -14.92
C ALA A 49 9.95 20.69 -13.54
N HIS A 50 8.63 20.94 -13.54
CA HIS A 50 7.85 21.07 -12.31
C HIS A 50 7.83 19.78 -11.45
N ILE A 51 7.91 18.60 -12.08
CA ILE A 51 7.95 17.32 -11.35
C ILE A 51 9.25 17.21 -10.56
N CYS A 52 10.37 17.51 -11.20
CA CYS A 52 11.69 17.45 -10.58
C CYS A 52 11.83 18.48 -9.45
N ALA A 53 11.40 19.72 -9.69
CA ALA A 53 11.42 20.77 -8.67
C ALA A 53 10.61 20.37 -7.42
N THR A 54 9.39 19.87 -7.63
CA THR A 54 8.52 19.43 -6.51
C THR A 54 9.14 18.27 -5.74
N ARG A 55 9.70 17.28 -6.45
CA ARG A 55 10.36 16.12 -5.81
C ARG A 55 11.56 16.55 -4.96
N LEU A 56 12.40 17.45 -5.45
CA LEU A 56 13.56 17.95 -4.69
C LEU A 56 13.12 18.68 -3.42
N LEU A 57 12.12 19.56 -3.50
CA LEU A 57 11.61 20.29 -2.35
C LEU A 57 11.00 19.36 -1.30
N GLN A 58 10.19 18.38 -1.73
CA GLN A 58 9.57 17.41 -0.81
C GLN A 58 10.58 16.48 -0.14
N MET A 59 11.70 16.16 -0.82
CA MET A 59 12.69 15.23 -0.31
C MET A 59 13.81 15.89 0.49
N ARG A 60 13.98 17.21 0.42
CA ARG A 60 15.11 17.94 1.03
C ARG A 60 15.32 17.56 2.50
N ASP A 61 14.27 17.66 3.31
CA ASP A 61 14.38 17.48 4.76
C ASP A 61 14.62 16.01 5.10
N VAL A 62 13.91 15.09 4.43
CA VAL A 62 14.11 13.64 4.57
C VAL A 62 15.55 13.22 4.23
N LEU A 63 16.14 13.81 3.20
CA LEU A 63 17.51 13.54 2.79
C LEU A 63 18.52 14.13 3.77
N ALA A 64 18.27 15.34 4.28
CA ALA A 64 19.10 15.97 5.30
C ALA A 64 19.14 15.11 6.59
N ASP A 65 17.98 14.69 7.09
CA ASP A 65 17.87 13.85 8.28
C ASP A 65 18.58 12.50 8.11
N ARG A 66 18.42 11.87 6.94
CA ARG A 66 19.12 10.60 6.65
C ARG A 66 20.62 10.81 6.50
N ALA A 67 21.05 11.95 5.96
CA ALA A 67 22.46 12.27 5.81
C ALA A 67 23.12 12.50 7.17
N THR A 68 22.48 13.24 8.07
CA THR A 68 22.98 13.45 9.44
C THR A 68 23.03 12.13 10.22
N GLN A 69 22.00 11.28 10.11
CA GLN A 69 22.00 9.96 10.74
C GLN A 69 23.13 9.06 10.22
N LYS A 70 23.39 9.08 8.91
CA LYS A 70 24.35 8.17 8.27
C LYS A 70 25.80 8.63 8.40
N TRP A 71 26.05 9.94 8.37
CA TRP A 71 27.39 10.50 8.28
C TRP A 71 27.76 11.45 9.44
N GLY A 72 26.87 11.64 10.41
CA GLY A 72 27.03 12.58 11.53
C GLY A 72 26.74 14.03 11.13
N GLU A 73 26.76 14.93 12.11
CA GLU A 73 26.65 16.37 11.88
C GLU A 73 27.91 16.89 11.17
N LYS A 74 27.92 16.87 9.85
CA LYS A 74 28.82 17.73 9.06
C LYS A 74 28.06 18.99 8.69
N PRO A 75 28.63 20.19 8.91
CA PRO A 75 27.99 21.42 8.52
C PRO A 75 27.92 21.45 6.99
N LEU A 76 26.72 21.28 6.43
CA LEU A 76 26.42 21.70 5.08
C LEU A 76 26.46 23.22 5.06
N GLN A 77 27.67 23.79 4.93
CA GLN A 77 27.82 25.20 4.60
C GLN A 77 27.23 25.41 3.19
N SER A 78 26.06 26.05 3.15
CA SER A 78 25.52 26.67 1.94
C SER A 78 26.50 27.77 1.52
N ARG A 79 27.11 27.63 0.34
CA ARG A 79 27.61 28.78 -0.42
C ARG A 79 26.45 29.48 -1.10
#